data_AF-A0AAE4P981-F1
#
_entry.id   AF-A0AAE4P981-F1
#
_cell.length_a   1.000
_cell.length_b   1.000
_cell.length_c   1.000
_cell.angle_alpha   90.00
_cell.angle_beta   90.00
_cell.angle_gamma   90.00
#
_symmetry.space_group_name_H-M   'P 1'
#
loop_
_entity.id
_entity.type
_entity.pdbx_description
1 polymer ?
#
loop_
_entity_poly.entity_id
_entity_poly.type
_entity_poly.pdbx_seq_one_letter_code
_entity_poly.pdbx_strand_id
1 'polypeptide(L)'
;MNWAARYVGAPFADGGRGPVSFDCWGLVRAVYADHRGVDLPTYGDISSGDLIRVARAMAGDRADWRPVDVPAPFDVALMSGGHGGRMGVHVGVMVDGVTMLHTERATGAVLVPVSDFRIKGRLLGWHRYSAQ
;
A
#
# COMPACT_ATOMS: atom_id res chain seq x y z
N MET A 1 16.58 -11.19 -7.13
CA MET A 1 16.82 -9.73 -7.09
C MET A 1 15.56 -9.05 -6.57
N ASN A 2 15.65 -8.31 -5.46
CA ASN A 2 14.49 -7.66 -4.87
C ASN A 2 14.26 -6.31 -5.55
N TRP A 3 13.34 -6.25 -6.53
CA TRP A 3 12.95 -5.02 -7.23
C TRP A 3 12.55 -3.90 -6.27
N ALA A 4 12.06 -4.24 -5.07
CA ALA A 4 11.60 -3.28 -4.08
C ALA A 4 12.73 -2.43 -3.50
N ALA A 5 13.98 -2.88 -3.58
CA ALA A 5 15.14 -2.18 -3.02
C ALA A 5 15.31 -0.77 -3.59
N ARG A 6 14.84 -0.50 -4.82
CA ARG A 6 14.92 0.83 -5.46
C ARG A 6 14.05 1.90 -4.78
N TYR A 7 13.04 1.49 -4.02
CA TYR A 7 12.14 2.41 -3.32
C TYR A 7 12.57 2.63 -1.88
N VAL A 8 13.32 1.69 -1.30
CA VAL A 8 13.73 1.74 0.11
C VAL A 8 14.55 3.00 0.39
N GLY A 9 14.21 3.69 1.47
CA GLY A 9 14.84 4.96 1.86
C GLY A 9 14.21 6.20 1.22
N ALA A 10 13.29 6.06 0.26
CA ALA A 10 12.56 7.21 -0.28
C ALA A 10 11.74 7.87 0.83
N PRO A 11 11.85 9.20 1.04
CA PRO A 11 11.12 9.91 2.08
C PRO A 11 9.61 9.84 1.85
N PHE A 12 8.88 9.84 2.97
CA PHE A 12 7.44 10.00 2.95
C PHE A 12 7.07 11.46 2.69
N ALA A 13 6.16 11.70 1.76
CA ALA A 13 5.53 13.00 1.59
C ALA A 13 4.03 12.78 1.40
N ASP A 14 3.21 13.51 2.17
CA ASP A 14 1.78 13.59 1.89
C ASP A 14 1.62 14.29 0.54
N GLY A 15 0.95 13.68 -0.44
CA GLY A 15 1.06 14.15 -1.84
C GLY A 15 2.00 13.34 -2.71
N GLY A 16 2.89 12.55 -2.10
CA GLY A 16 4.02 11.97 -2.81
C GLY A 16 3.58 11.01 -3.92
N ARG A 17 3.96 11.30 -5.15
CA ARG A 17 3.72 10.46 -6.35
C ARG A 17 5.01 9.97 -6.99
N GLY A 18 6.13 10.06 -6.27
CA GLY A 18 7.44 9.66 -6.75
C GLY A 18 8.08 10.66 -7.73
N PRO A 19 9.29 10.34 -8.21
CA PRO A 19 10.16 9.27 -7.71
C PRO A 19 10.94 9.67 -6.44
N VAL A 20 10.95 10.96 -6.08
CA VAL A 20 11.75 11.49 -4.96
C VAL A 20 11.11 11.17 -3.60
N SER A 21 9.78 11.23 -3.51
CA SER A 21 9.03 10.96 -2.29
C SER A 21 7.68 10.35 -2.61
N PHE A 22 7.15 9.55 -1.69
CA PHE A 22 5.89 8.83 -1.87
C PHE A 22 5.00 8.99 -0.64
N ASP A 23 3.69 9.06 -0.83
CA ASP A 23 2.76 8.60 0.21
C ASP A 23 2.52 7.09 0.06
N CYS A 24 1.73 6.51 0.96
CA CYS A 24 1.48 5.07 0.95
C CYS A 24 0.82 4.57 -0.34
N TRP A 25 -0.11 5.33 -0.94
CA TRP A 25 -0.77 4.93 -2.19
C TRP A 25 0.09 5.22 -3.42
N GLY A 26 0.75 6.37 -3.45
CA GLY A 26 1.70 6.75 -4.49
C GLY A 26 2.83 5.74 -4.63
N LEU A 27 3.29 5.13 -3.54
CA LEU A 27 4.24 4.03 -3.58
C LEU A 27 3.66 2.79 -4.26
N VAL A 28 2.44 2.36 -3.87
CA VAL A 28 1.76 1.22 -4.50
C VAL A 28 1.56 1.46 -6.00
N ARG A 29 1.08 2.65 -6.39
CA ARG A 29 0.91 3.04 -7.80
C ARG A 29 2.22 2.98 -8.57
N ALA A 30 3.30 3.52 -8.02
CA ALA A 30 4.61 3.50 -8.67
C ALA A 30 5.12 2.07 -8.86
N VAL A 31 4.96 1.20 -7.87
CA VAL A 31 5.31 -0.23 -7.98
C VAL A 31 4.50 -0.92 -9.08
N TYR A 32 3.19 -0.68 -9.14
CA TYR A 32 2.34 -1.25 -10.18
C TYR A 32 2.69 -0.73 -11.57
N ALA A 33 2.96 0.56 -11.73
CA ALA A 33 3.38 1.13 -13.00
C ALA A 33 4.72 0.54 -13.46
N ASP A 34 5.72 0.54 -12.57
CA ASP A 34 7.09 0.12 -12.89
C ASP A 34 7.23 -1.39 -13.16
N HIS A 35 6.44 -2.22 -12.48
CA HIS A 35 6.65 -3.67 -12.47
C HIS A 35 5.49 -4.49 -13.06
N ARG A 36 4.29 -3.89 -13.16
CA ARG A 36 3.12 -4.54 -13.75
C ARG A 36 2.62 -3.84 -15.01
N GLY A 37 3.15 -2.66 -15.35
CA GLY A 37 2.63 -1.85 -16.46
C GLY A 37 1.19 -1.39 -16.26
N VAL A 38 0.73 -1.34 -15.00
CA VAL A 38 -0.65 -1.01 -14.63
C VAL A 38 -0.67 0.39 -14.01
N ASP A 39 -1.42 1.30 -14.61
CA ASP A 39 -1.70 2.60 -13.99
C ASP A 39 -2.92 2.49 -13.08
N LEU A 40 -2.67 2.30 -11.79
CA LEU A 40 -3.72 2.28 -10.78
C LEU A 40 -4.35 3.68 -10.64
N PRO A 41 -5.66 3.78 -10.40
CA PRO A 41 -6.35 5.06 -10.33
C PRO A 41 -5.83 5.97 -9.21
N THR A 42 -5.83 7.28 -9.49
CA THR A 42 -5.68 8.32 -8.47
C THR A 42 -7.03 8.57 -7.81
N TYR A 43 -7.16 8.16 -6.55
CA TYR A 43 -8.35 8.51 -5.77
C TYR A 43 -8.17 9.90 -5.14
N GLY A 44 -8.23 10.97 -5.94
CA GLY A 44 -8.38 12.38 -5.49
C GLY A 44 -7.30 12.97 -4.55
N ASP A 45 -7.45 14.25 -4.23
CA ASP A 45 -6.56 15.04 -3.35
C ASP A 45 -6.72 14.68 -1.87
N ILE A 46 -5.93 13.69 -1.46
CA ILE A 46 -5.35 13.40 -0.15
C ILE A 46 -5.95 14.14 1.06
N SER A 47 -7.01 13.53 1.57
CA SER A 47 -7.36 13.55 2.97
C SER A 47 -7.48 12.13 3.50
N SER A 48 -7.61 11.94 4.81
CA SER A 48 -8.01 10.65 5.41
C SER A 48 -9.31 10.08 4.81
N GLY A 49 -10.13 10.92 4.18
CA GLY A 49 -11.32 10.52 3.42
C GLY A 49 -11.00 9.73 2.14
N ASP A 50 -9.83 9.90 1.54
CA ASP A 50 -9.46 9.26 0.27
C ASP A 50 -8.84 7.89 0.46
N LEU A 51 -8.14 7.66 1.58
CA LEU A 51 -7.74 6.32 1.99
C LEU A 51 -8.95 5.47 2.40
N ILE A 52 -10.02 6.11 2.93
CA ILE A 52 -11.33 5.47 3.07
C ILE A 52 -11.93 5.14 1.70
N ARG A 53 -11.74 5.97 0.66
CA ARG A 53 -12.18 5.63 -0.71
C ARG A 53 -11.39 4.48 -1.32
N VAL A 54 -10.07 4.40 -1.10
CA VAL A 54 -9.24 3.25 -1.46
C VAL A 54 -9.75 2.01 -0.73
N ALA A 55 -9.92 2.08 0.60
CA ALA A 55 -10.49 0.98 1.37
C ALA A 55 -11.88 0.58 0.89
N ARG A 56 -12.76 1.54 0.57
CA ARG A 56 -14.10 1.28 0.01
C ARG A 56 -14.04 0.74 -1.41
N ALA A 57 -13.03 1.09 -2.21
CA ALA A 57 -12.83 0.53 -3.54
C ALA A 57 -12.29 -0.90 -3.45
N MET A 58 -11.45 -1.20 -2.45
CA MET A 58 -10.91 -2.53 -2.16
C MET A 58 -11.95 -3.43 -1.45
N ALA A 59 -12.78 -2.87 -0.57
CA ALA A 59 -13.81 -3.57 0.20
C ALA A 59 -15.19 -3.55 -0.46
N GLY A 60 -15.36 -2.76 -1.53
CA GLY A 60 -16.58 -2.69 -2.32
C GLY A 60 -16.49 -3.58 -3.56
N ASP A 61 -17.63 -3.86 -4.16
CA ASP A 61 -17.83 -4.76 -5.31
C ASP A 61 -17.28 -4.19 -6.64
N ARG A 62 -16.19 -3.42 -6.59
CA ARG A 62 -15.48 -3.01 -7.82
C ARG A 62 -14.71 -4.22 -8.31
N ALA A 63 -15.02 -4.66 -9.53
CA ALA A 63 -14.50 -5.86 -10.19
C ALA A 63 -12.96 -6.02 -10.18
N ASP A 64 -12.22 -4.95 -9.93
CA ASP A 64 -10.77 -4.93 -10.08
C ASP A 64 -10.00 -5.31 -8.82
N TRP A 65 -10.61 -5.35 -7.63
CA TRP A 65 -9.94 -5.77 -6.39
C TRP A 65 -10.68 -6.92 -5.74
N ARG A 66 -9.97 -7.99 -5.42
CA ARG A 66 -10.53 -9.13 -4.69
C ARG A 66 -9.74 -9.43 -3.41
N PRO A 67 -10.42 -9.77 -2.30
CA PRO A 67 -9.73 -10.23 -1.10
C PRO A 67 -9.01 -11.57 -1.37
N VAL A 68 -7.88 -11.78 -0.69
CA VAL A 68 -7.13 -13.04 -0.73
C VAL A 68 -6.66 -13.43 0.68
N ASP A 69 -6.71 -14.72 0.98
CA ASP A 69 -6.27 -15.26 2.28
C ASP A 69 -4.75 -15.43 2.37
N VAL A 70 -4.12 -15.76 1.24
CA VAL A 70 -2.68 -15.99 1.13
C VAL A 70 -2.09 -14.94 0.18
N PRO A 71 -1.28 -13.99 0.67
CA PRO A 71 -0.71 -12.96 -0.18
C PRO A 71 0.35 -13.52 -1.12
N ALA A 72 0.47 -12.89 -2.28
CA ALA A 72 1.51 -13.11 -3.26
C ALA A 72 2.16 -11.76 -3.64
N PRO A 73 3.28 -11.77 -4.39
CA PRO A 73 3.87 -10.55 -4.91
C PRO A 73 2.83 -9.64 -5.60
N PHE A 74 2.93 -8.34 -5.31
CA PHE A 74 2.06 -7.26 -5.78
C PHE A 74 0.67 -7.17 -5.13
N ASP A 75 0.25 -8.11 -4.28
CA ASP A 75 -0.97 -7.91 -3.51
C ASP A 75 -0.82 -6.69 -2.59
N VAL A 76 -1.92 -5.97 -2.35
CA VAL A 76 -1.93 -4.80 -1.48
C VAL A 76 -2.40 -5.20 -0.09
N ALA A 77 -1.54 -5.00 0.90
CA ALA A 77 -1.87 -5.14 2.30
C ALA A 77 -2.64 -3.90 2.77
N LEU A 78 -3.84 -4.10 3.29
CA LEU A 78 -4.64 -3.08 3.93
C LEU A 78 -4.30 -3.06 5.42
N MET A 79 -4.08 -1.86 5.96
CA MET A 79 -3.73 -1.66 7.37
C MET A 79 -4.55 -0.54 7.99
N SER A 80 -4.79 -0.62 9.30
CA SER A 80 -5.22 0.54 10.08
C SER A 80 -4.06 1.52 10.28
N GLY A 81 -4.32 2.81 10.10
CA GLY A 81 -3.45 3.88 10.60
C GLY A 81 -3.51 3.95 12.14
N GLY A 82 -2.37 4.13 12.83
CA GLY A 82 -2.31 4.36 14.28
C GLY A 82 -1.79 5.77 14.60
N HIS A 83 -1.79 6.31 15.82
CA HIS A 83 -2.64 6.20 17.01
C HIS A 83 -3.30 7.59 17.19
N GLY A 84 -4.60 7.69 17.46
CA GLY A 84 -5.22 9.00 17.76
C GLY A 84 -6.60 9.28 17.16
N GLY A 85 -7.52 8.31 17.19
CA GLY A 85 -8.96 8.59 17.10
C GLY A 85 -9.53 8.96 15.74
N ARG A 86 -8.78 8.86 14.64
CA ARG A 86 -9.31 8.96 13.27
C ARG A 86 -8.99 7.68 12.52
N MET A 87 -10.02 7.00 12.01
CA MET A 87 -9.93 5.82 11.14
C MET A 87 -9.17 6.15 9.85
N GLY A 88 -7.84 6.26 9.93
CA GLY A 88 -6.97 6.33 8.77
C GLY A 88 -6.78 4.93 8.23
N VAL A 89 -6.86 4.76 6.92
CA VAL A 89 -6.44 3.52 6.25
C VAL A 89 -5.02 3.73 5.77
N HIS A 90 -4.19 2.70 5.89
CA HIS A 90 -2.82 2.67 5.39
C HIS A 90 -2.66 1.47 4.46
N VAL A 91 -1.78 1.57 3.47
CA VAL A 91 -1.52 0.46 2.55
C VAL A 91 -0.03 0.21 2.35
N GLY A 92 0.29 -1.02 1.97
CA GLY A 92 1.60 -1.43 1.48
C GLY A 92 1.45 -2.48 0.38
N VAL A 93 2.53 -2.72 -0.36
CA VAL A 93 2.56 -3.71 -1.44
C VAL A 93 3.42 -4.89 -1.03
N MET A 94 2.90 -6.09 -1.18
CA MET A 94 3.59 -7.34 -0.90
C MET A 94 4.70 -7.55 -1.92
N VAL A 95 5.92 -7.77 -1.43
CA VAL A 95 7.08 -8.13 -2.27
C VAL A 95 7.09 -9.63 -2.53
N ASP A 96 6.69 -10.39 -1.52
CA ASP A 96 6.50 -11.85 -1.54
C ASP A 96 5.36 -12.21 -0.57
N GLY A 97 5.22 -13.48 -0.19
CA GLY A 97 4.15 -13.93 0.72
C GLY A 97 4.31 -13.52 2.19
N VAL A 98 5.43 -12.94 2.59
CA VAL A 98 5.74 -12.62 4.00
C VAL A 98 6.34 -11.22 4.19
N THR A 99 6.79 -10.56 3.13
CA THR A 99 7.47 -9.26 3.17
C THR A 99 6.65 -8.21 2.43
N MET A 100 6.45 -7.06 3.07
CA MET A 100 5.74 -5.92 2.53
C MET A 100 6.69 -4.72 2.39
N LEU A 101 6.56 -4.01 1.27
CA LEU A 101 7.08 -2.66 1.09
C LEU A 101 5.98 -1.65 1.44
N HIS A 102 6.25 -0.72 2.35
CA HIS A 102 5.35 0.40 2.65
C HIS A 102 6.15 1.66 2.95
N THR A 103 5.48 2.81 2.99
CA THR A 103 6.07 4.08 3.43
C THR A 103 5.16 4.79 4.41
N GLU A 104 5.74 5.37 5.47
CA GLU A 104 5.06 6.25 6.42
C GLU A 104 6.02 7.33 6.92
N ARG A 105 5.48 8.40 7.54
CA ARG A 105 6.26 9.56 8.00
C ARG A 105 7.46 9.19 8.87
N ALA A 106 7.32 8.17 9.72
CA ALA A 106 8.34 7.78 10.69
C ALA A 106 9.53 7.04 10.06
N THR A 107 9.32 6.32 8.96
CA THR A 107 10.31 5.37 8.41
C THR A 107 10.77 5.73 7.00
N GLY A 108 9.98 6.52 6.26
CA GLY A 108 10.05 6.51 4.80
C GLY A 108 9.70 5.12 4.24
N ALA A 109 10.05 4.87 2.99
CA ALA A 109 9.82 3.60 2.34
C ALA A 109 10.75 2.50 2.90
N VAL A 110 10.17 1.39 3.37
CA VAL A 110 10.88 0.32 4.07
C VAL A 110 10.26 -1.04 3.79
N LEU A 111 11.10 -2.08 3.85
CA LEU A 111 10.69 -3.47 3.81
C LEU A 111 10.48 -4.00 5.21
N VAL A 112 9.33 -4.62 5.47
CA VAL A 112 8.97 -5.18 6.77
C VAL A 112 8.34 -6.57 6.60
N PRO A 113 8.68 -7.55 7.46
CA PRO A 113 7.90 -8.77 7.55
C PRO A 113 6.48 -8.45 8.03
N VAL A 114 5.46 -9.07 7.46
CA VAL A 114 4.06 -8.89 7.91
C VAL A 114 3.83 -9.43 9.33
N SER A 115 4.72 -10.29 9.82
CA SER A 115 4.74 -10.80 11.19
C SER A 115 5.36 -9.84 12.21
N ASP A 116 5.96 -8.74 11.78
CA ASP A 116 6.56 -7.74 12.68
C ASP A 116 5.49 -7.18 13.63
N PHE A 117 5.80 -7.08 14.93
CA PHE A 117 4.84 -6.65 15.95
C PHE A 117 4.27 -5.25 15.71
N ARG A 118 5.01 -4.37 15.02
CA ARG A 118 4.56 -3.02 14.65
C ARG A 118 3.50 -3.02 13.54
N ILE A 119 3.43 -4.11 12.78
CA ILE A 119 2.61 -4.27 11.58
C ILE A 119 1.47 -5.25 11.81
N LYS A 120 1.75 -6.39 12.45
CA LYS A 120 0.81 -7.51 12.64
C LYS A 120 -0.53 -7.07 13.22
N GLY A 121 -0.51 -6.17 14.22
CA GLY A 121 -1.74 -5.67 14.86
C GLY A 121 -2.52 -4.64 14.02
N ARG A 122 -1.93 -4.15 12.92
CA ARG A 122 -2.55 -3.18 12.01
C ARG A 122 -3.13 -3.83 10.76
N LEU A 123 -2.73 -5.05 10.41
CA LEU A 123 -3.17 -5.73 9.19
C LEU A 123 -4.66 -6.04 9.23
N LEU A 124 -5.37 -5.59 8.20
CA LEU A 124 -6.81 -5.80 8.01
C LEU A 124 -7.09 -6.87 6.94
N GLY A 125 -6.13 -7.15 6.06
CA GLY A 125 -6.23 -8.17 5.02
C GLY A 125 -5.41 -7.82 3.77
N TRP A 126 -5.47 -8.68 2.76
CA TRP A 126 -4.77 -8.51 1.49
C TRP A 126 -5.77 -8.51 0.34
N HIS A 127 -5.47 -7.71 -0.68
CA HIS A 127 -6.29 -7.61 -1.88
C HIS A 127 -5.43 -7.71 -3.11
N ARG A 128 -5.89 -8.48 -4.09
CA ARG A 128 -5.26 -8.64 -5.39
C ARG A 128 -5.96 -7.80 -6.41
N TYR A 129 -5.18 -7.05 -7.20
CA TYR A 129 -5.70 -6.38 -8.38
C TYR A 129 -5.90 -7.39 -9.51
N SER A 130 -7.12 -7.46 -10.02
CA SER A 130 -7.53 -8.19 -11.21
C SER A 130 -7.96 -7.18 -12.26
N ALA A 131 -6.99 -6.50 -12.89
CA ALA A 131 -7.26 -5.88 -14.18
C ALA A 131 -7.69 -6.99 -15.16
N GLN A 132 -8.86 -6.79 -15.76
CA GLN A 132 -9.29 -7.49 -16.96
C GLN A 132 -8.43 -7.05 -18.16
#